data_AF-A0A2E7AK96-F1
#
_entry.id   AF-A0A2E7AK96-F1
#
_cell.length_a   1.000
_cell.length_b   1.000
_cell.length_c   1.000
_cell.angle_alpha   90.00
_cell.angle_beta   90.00
_cell.angle_gamma   90.00
#
_symmetry.space_group_name_H-M   'P 1'
#
loop_
_entity.id
_entity.type
_entity.pdbx_description
1 polymer ?
#
loop_
_entity_poly.entity_id
_entity_poly.type
_entity_poly.pdbx_seq_one_letter_code
_entity_poly.pdbx_strand_id
1 'polypeptide(L)'
;MNLIVVGLKMPREEEDLRAQGSEKSLITGWYQSYCCANSRGVTEMKIGFIVSTTLALLLAVVVVMGMGKVSKLEEKVAEIEQEKPAKSSTRLPSSAVASAPLSPSRPSGPAKSTRVSADSEAVEDDQEDRGDERRRVLGDMFRQWAESDAGKRMEETQNKRKARKVFSPLIEELALSEEDRDYFLGVAGASANADDALWGELMTAGDDDRESILEKWEQENAERSAAMREFLNDDSDWERYQNYEARLEEYEQVEGLRRSMEGAGVPLTAEQEAQLVEVMYDARQETGMDDRWRGRGALDQLSEPGIAERLEADWQSNQEAMSSGLNNVLSPEQVEAFNSSQSRTIRQVTQGIRMMEAFTGGVRRPE
;
A
#
# COMPACT_ATOMS: atom_id res chain seq x y z
N MET A 1 -59.80 35.24 -9.41
CA MET A 1 -60.08 36.25 -8.36
C MET A 1 -58.79 37.01 -8.08
N ASN A 2 -58.90 38.33 -7.96
CA ASN A 2 -58.02 39.29 -7.25
C ASN A 2 -56.48 39.14 -7.41
N LEU A 3 -55.79 40.03 -8.14
CA LEU A 3 -55.37 41.41 -7.76
C LEU A 3 -54.16 41.40 -6.79
N ILE A 4 -53.09 42.21 -6.94
CA ILE A 4 -52.92 43.54 -7.58
C ILE A 4 -51.63 43.61 -8.45
N VAL A 5 -51.57 44.56 -9.38
CA VAL A 5 -50.39 44.96 -10.19
C VAL A 5 -49.94 46.40 -9.81
N VAL A 6 -48.65 46.73 -10.04
CA VAL A 6 -47.91 48.02 -9.92
C VAL A 6 -46.76 47.93 -8.90
N GLY A 7 -45.53 48.42 -9.13
CA GLY A 7 -44.91 48.98 -10.34
C GLY A 7 -43.92 50.13 -10.07
N LEU A 8 -43.04 50.41 -11.05
CA LEU A 8 -42.20 51.63 -11.25
C LEU A 8 -40.84 51.81 -10.50
N LYS A 9 -39.76 51.72 -11.32
CA LYS A 9 -38.85 52.85 -11.72
C LYS A 9 -37.50 53.10 -10.97
N MET A 10 -36.38 53.00 -11.72
CA MET A 10 -35.05 53.59 -11.45
C MET A 10 -34.97 55.06 -11.97
N PRO A 11 -34.05 55.93 -11.48
CA PRO A 11 -32.60 56.00 -11.83
C PRO A 11 -31.69 55.89 -10.57
N ARG A 12 -30.33 55.81 -10.56
CA ARG A 12 -29.18 56.21 -11.43
C ARG A 12 -28.64 57.66 -11.27
N GLU A 13 -27.51 57.79 -10.57
CA GLU A 13 -26.36 58.76 -10.69
C GLU A 13 -25.34 58.41 -9.55
N GLU A 14 -23.99 58.48 -9.57
CA GLU A 14 -22.93 59.27 -10.28
C GLU A 14 -22.79 60.70 -9.66
N GLU A 15 -21.78 61.19 -8.90
CA GLU A 15 -20.29 61.03 -8.63
C GLU A 15 -19.94 61.48 -7.15
N ASP A 16 -18.74 61.61 -6.50
CA ASP A 16 -17.30 61.17 -6.53
C ASP A 16 -16.62 61.65 -5.16
N LEU A 17 -15.27 61.53 -4.98
CA LEU A 17 -14.32 62.23 -4.06
C LEU A 17 -13.97 61.54 -2.70
N ARG A 18 -12.71 61.10 -2.42
CA ARG A 18 -11.44 61.83 -2.09
C ARG A 18 -11.42 62.45 -0.66
N ALA A 19 -10.34 62.46 0.15
CA ALA A 19 -8.89 62.30 -0.12
C ALA A 19 -8.02 61.98 1.15
N GLN A 20 -6.76 61.54 0.94
CA GLN A 20 -5.55 61.73 1.80
C GLN A 20 -5.51 61.14 3.24
N GLY A 21 -4.36 60.77 3.83
CA GLY A 21 -2.96 60.76 3.36
C GLY A 21 -1.95 60.51 4.52
N SER A 22 -0.64 60.68 4.26
CA SER A 22 0.50 60.57 5.23
C SER A 22 0.86 59.14 5.71
N GLU A 23 1.97 58.51 5.32
CA GLU A 23 3.42 58.75 5.56
C GLU A 23 4.04 58.04 6.79
N LYS A 24 5.09 57.24 6.51
CA LYS A 24 6.32 56.99 7.32
C LYS A 24 6.19 56.48 8.77
N SER A 25 6.63 55.23 8.97
CA SER A 25 7.67 54.94 9.97
C SER A 25 8.53 53.74 9.57
N LEU A 26 9.81 53.76 9.97
CA LEU A 26 10.79 52.67 9.88
C LEU A 26 11.28 52.36 11.32
N ILE A 27 12.33 51.53 11.45
CA ILE A 27 13.30 51.48 12.57
C ILE A 27 13.00 50.49 13.74
N THR A 28 13.70 49.34 13.67
CA THR A 28 14.32 48.50 14.76
C THR A 28 13.52 47.50 15.60
N GLY A 29 14.27 46.47 16.08
CA GLY A 29 13.91 45.54 17.17
C GLY A 29 13.66 44.09 16.72
N TRP A 30 14.62 43.34 16.17
CA TRP A 30 15.69 42.65 16.93
C TRP A 30 15.28 42.22 18.36
N TYR A 31 14.87 40.96 18.51
CA TYR A 31 15.21 40.13 19.68
C TYR A 31 15.57 38.72 19.21
N GLN A 32 16.50 38.07 19.93
CA GLN A 32 17.23 36.90 19.44
C GLN A 32 17.38 35.85 20.56
N SER A 33 17.41 34.57 20.17
CA SER A 33 17.81 33.41 20.97
C SER A 33 17.03 33.10 22.26
N TYR A 34 16.25 32.01 22.20
CA TYR A 34 16.38 30.96 23.20
C TYR A 34 16.59 29.61 22.51
N CYS A 35 17.84 29.12 22.53
CA CYS A 35 18.20 27.76 22.15
C CYS A 35 18.81 27.07 23.38
N CYS A 36 18.28 25.90 23.77
CA CYS A 36 19.03 24.63 23.85
C CYS A 36 18.42 23.59 24.82
N ALA A 37 18.39 22.35 24.33
CA ALA A 37 18.68 21.09 25.02
C ALA A 37 17.80 20.59 26.19
N ASN A 38 16.91 19.63 25.88
CA ASN A 38 17.05 18.23 26.34
C ASN A 38 16.22 17.33 25.38
N SER A 39 16.75 16.52 24.46
CA SER A 39 17.68 15.37 24.49
C SER A 39 17.07 14.02 24.92
N ARG A 40 17.29 13.00 24.07
CA ARG A 40 16.99 11.55 24.19
C ARG A 40 15.52 11.15 24.01
N GLY A 41 15.27 10.23 23.07
CA GLY A 41 13.93 9.68 22.82
C GLY A 41 13.64 9.13 21.43
N VAL A 42 14.60 9.11 20.49
CA VAL A 42 14.38 8.54 19.14
C VAL A 42 14.39 7.01 19.21
N THR A 43 13.25 6.43 19.53
CA THR A 43 12.93 5.02 19.24
C THR A 43 12.55 4.90 17.77
N GLU A 44 13.17 3.95 17.08
CA GLU A 44 12.76 3.58 15.73
C GLU A 44 11.35 2.96 15.76
N MET A 45 10.35 3.67 15.24
CA MET A 45 8.99 3.13 15.09
C MET A 45 8.58 3.06 13.61
N LYS A 46 8.92 1.89 13.05
CA LYS A 46 8.29 1.17 11.94
C LYS A 46 7.33 1.99 11.05
N ILE A 47 7.83 2.31 9.86
CA ILE A 47 7.00 2.67 8.69
C ILE A 47 5.91 1.61 8.51
N GLY A 48 4.65 2.03 8.34
CA GLY A 48 3.54 1.10 8.26
C GLY A 48 2.25 1.66 7.65
N PHE A 49 1.61 0.77 6.90
CA PHE A 49 0.20 0.72 6.49
C PHE A 49 -0.31 1.40 5.21
N ILE A 50 0.33 2.44 4.63
CA ILE A 50 0.14 2.76 3.18
C ILE A 50 0.86 1.72 2.27
N VAL A 51 1.01 0.52 2.81
CA VAL A 51 2.04 -0.45 2.48
C VAL A 51 1.39 -1.76 2.07
N SER A 52 0.20 -2.19 2.52
CA SER A 52 -0.31 -3.54 2.20
C SER A 52 -0.36 -3.82 0.68
N THR A 53 -1.20 -3.10 -0.07
CA THR A 53 -1.36 -3.28 -1.52
C THR A 53 -0.14 -2.79 -2.31
N THR A 54 0.43 -1.63 -1.95
CA THR A 54 1.63 -1.08 -2.59
C THR A 54 2.86 -2.00 -2.42
N LEU A 55 2.97 -2.71 -1.29
CA LEU A 55 4.03 -3.69 -1.01
C LEU A 55 3.67 -5.08 -1.54
N ALA A 56 2.40 -5.45 -1.70
CA ALA A 56 2.04 -6.65 -2.47
C ALA A 56 2.55 -6.50 -3.91
N LEU A 57 2.27 -5.37 -4.55
CA LEU A 57 2.79 -5.02 -5.88
C LEU A 57 4.33 -4.88 -5.90
N LEU A 58 4.93 -4.16 -4.94
CA LEU A 58 6.40 -4.03 -4.88
C LEU A 58 7.12 -5.34 -4.52
N LEU A 59 6.53 -6.24 -3.72
CA LEU A 59 7.08 -7.57 -3.43
C LEU A 59 6.94 -8.48 -4.64
N ALA A 60 5.83 -8.45 -5.39
CA ALA A 60 5.74 -9.16 -6.66
C ALA A 60 6.88 -8.71 -7.61
N VAL A 61 7.09 -7.40 -7.76
CA VAL A 61 8.21 -6.84 -8.54
C VAL A 61 9.58 -7.24 -7.98
N VAL A 62 9.77 -7.21 -6.65
CA VAL A 62 11.06 -7.55 -6.00
C VAL A 62 11.35 -9.05 -6.03
N VAL A 63 10.34 -9.93 -5.99
CA VAL A 63 10.49 -11.39 -6.17
C VAL A 63 10.91 -11.68 -7.61
N VAL A 64 10.23 -11.10 -8.60
CA VAL A 64 10.59 -11.22 -10.03
C VAL A 64 12.02 -10.70 -10.29
N MET A 65 12.38 -9.53 -9.77
CA MET A 65 13.74 -8.98 -9.89
C MET A 65 14.79 -9.75 -9.06
N GLY A 66 14.38 -10.43 -7.99
CA GLY A 66 15.24 -11.24 -7.13
C GLY A 66 15.63 -12.57 -7.78
N MET A 67 14.67 -13.26 -8.40
CA MET A 67 14.88 -14.55 -9.05
C MET A 67 15.98 -14.47 -10.14
N GLY A 68 15.99 -13.40 -10.95
CA GLY A 68 17.04 -13.15 -11.95
C GLY A 68 18.46 -12.93 -11.40
N LYS A 69 18.63 -12.78 -10.08
CA LYS A 69 19.94 -12.79 -9.40
C LYS A 69 20.22 -14.10 -8.66
N VAL A 70 19.18 -14.82 -8.23
CA VAL A 70 19.31 -16.12 -7.55
C VAL A 70 19.85 -17.19 -8.50
N SER A 71 19.40 -17.25 -9.75
CA SER A 71 19.96 -18.19 -10.75
C SER A 71 21.48 -18.01 -10.93
N LYS A 72 21.98 -16.77 -10.77
CA LYS A 72 23.40 -16.40 -10.85
C LYS A 72 24.21 -16.62 -9.57
N LEU A 73 23.53 -17.10 -8.52
CA LEU A 73 24.10 -17.64 -7.28
C LEU A 73 24.02 -19.17 -7.29
N GLU A 74 22.91 -19.75 -7.74
CA GLU A 74 22.74 -21.20 -7.96
C GLU A 74 23.78 -21.74 -8.96
N GLU A 75 24.04 -21.03 -10.07
CA GLU A 75 25.14 -21.31 -11.02
C GLU A 75 26.51 -21.42 -10.33
N LYS A 76 26.79 -20.52 -9.37
CA LYS A 76 28.07 -20.47 -8.64
C LYS A 76 28.16 -21.47 -7.50
N VAL A 77 27.04 -21.82 -6.88
CA VAL A 77 27.01 -22.89 -5.88
C VAL A 77 27.22 -24.24 -6.57
N ALA A 78 26.63 -24.45 -7.74
CA ALA A 78 26.89 -25.64 -8.57
C ALA A 78 28.35 -25.71 -9.07
N GLU A 79 28.95 -24.56 -9.43
CA GLU A 79 30.39 -24.47 -9.76
C GLU A 79 31.26 -24.88 -8.56
N ILE A 80 30.93 -24.42 -7.34
CA ILE A 80 31.64 -24.74 -6.10
C ILE A 80 31.45 -26.21 -5.67
N GLU A 81 30.24 -26.79 -5.82
CA GLU A 81 30.01 -28.21 -5.47
C GLU A 81 30.69 -29.20 -6.43
N GLN A 82 31.09 -28.77 -7.63
CA GLN A 82 31.90 -29.61 -8.53
C GLN A 82 33.39 -29.63 -8.18
N GLU A 83 33.91 -28.70 -7.36
CA GLU A 83 35.26 -28.78 -6.78
C GLU A 83 35.31 -29.83 -5.64
N LYS A 84 35.43 -31.10 -6.05
CA LYS A 84 35.45 -32.27 -5.15
C LYS A 84 36.44 -32.12 -3.97
N PRO A 85 36.03 -32.50 -2.74
CA PRO A 85 36.85 -32.31 -1.55
C PRO A 85 38.15 -33.13 -1.58
N ALA A 86 39.28 -32.44 -1.63
CA ALA A 86 40.60 -33.05 -1.49
C ALA A 86 40.84 -33.54 -0.04
N LYS A 87 41.36 -34.77 0.09
CA LYS A 87 41.56 -35.44 1.39
C LYS A 87 42.68 -34.78 2.22
N SER A 88 42.36 -34.32 3.43
CA SER A 88 43.26 -34.32 4.62
C SER A 88 42.43 -33.97 5.85
N SER A 89 42.46 -34.66 7.01
CA SER A 89 43.50 -35.33 7.80
C SER A 89 43.70 -34.56 9.12
N THR A 90 43.26 -35.18 10.21
CA THR A 90 43.20 -34.66 11.58
C THR A 90 44.56 -34.19 12.15
N ARG A 91 44.65 -32.94 12.65
CA ARG A 91 45.35 -32.65 13.93
C ARG A 91 45.14 -31.24 14.52
N LEU A 92 44.96 -31.22 15.84
CA LEU A 92 45.35 -30.17 16.79
C LEU A 92 46.25 -30.83 17.85
N PRO A 93 46.91 -30.12 18.79
CA PRO A 93 47.09 -28.66 18.95
C PRO A 93 48.58 -28.23 19.04
N SER A 94 48.88 -26.92 19.19
CA SER A 94 49.69 -26.37 20.30
C SER A 94 50.27 -24.95 20.06
N SER A 95 50.04 -24.07 21.04
CA SER A 95 50.83 -22.92 21.54
C SER A 95 51.94 -22.20 20.73
N ALA A 96 51.70 -20.90 20.48
CA ALA A 96 52.51 -19.74 20.90
C ALA A 96 53.82 -19.28 20.19
N VAL A 97 54.18 -18.04 20.56
CA VAL A 97 55.39 -17.23 20.25
C VAL A 97 55.35 -16.44 18.92
N ALA A 98 55.86 -15.21 18.96
CA ALA A 98 55.76 -14.20 17.90
C ALA A 98 57.14 -13.76 17.37
N SER A 99 57.17 -13.27 16.13
CA SER A 99 58.07 -12.20 15.65
C SER A 99 57.63 -11.70 14.26
N ALA A 100 58.04 -10.48 13.92
CA ALA A 100 57.81 -9.84 12.63
C ALA A 100 59.09 -9.90 11.75
N PRO A 101 59.22 -9.08 10.69
CA PRO A 101 58.56 -9.16 9.39
C PRO A 101 59.57 -9.47 8.26
N LEU A 102 59.12 -9.61 7.00
CA LEU A 102 59.81 -9.08 5.80
C LEU A 102 59.03 -9.34 4.49
N SER A 103 59.21 -8.43 3.52
CA SER A 103 58.89 -8.57 2.08
C SER A 103 60.17 -9.06 1.32
N PRO A 104 60.21 -9.35 0.00
CA PRO A 104 59.26 -8.98 -1.08
C PRO A 104 59.08 -10.01 -2.24
N SER A 105 58.51 -9.52 -3.36
CA SER A 105 58.70 -9.97 -4.77
C SER A 105 57.79 -11.04 -5.40
N ARG A 106 56.92 -10.55 -6.30
CA ARG A 106 56.69 -10.93 -7.73
C ARG A 106 57.47 -12.14 -8.32
N PRO A 107 56.93 -12.85 -9.34
CA PRO A 107 56.24 -12.24 -10.49
C PRO A 107 54.92 -12.87 -10.99
N SER A 108 54.21 -12.10 -11.81
CA SER A 108 53.03 -12.55 -12.58
C SER A 108 53.47 -13.27 -13.87
N GLY A 109 52.80 -14.35 -14.24
CA GLY A 109 52.95 -15.04 -15.53
C GLY A 109 51.64 -15.03 -16.34
N PRO A 110 51.65 -14.65 -17.63
CA PRO A 110 50.43 -14.62 -18.45
C PRO A 110 50.22 -15.96 -19.18
N ALA A 111 49.23 -16.74 -18.75
CA ALA A 111 48.75 -17.90 -19.50
C ALA A 111 47.61 -17.50 -20.45
N LYS A 112 47.75 -17.81 -21.74
CA LYS A 112 46.66 -17.65 -22.73
C LYS A 112 45.64 -18.77 -22.50
N SER A 113 44.35 -18.43 -22.48
CA SER A 113 43.28 -19.41 -22.71
C SER A 113 42.61 -19.12 -24.05
N THR A 114 42.33 -20.17 -24.82
CA THR A 114 41.86 -20.06 -26.20
C THR A 114 40.34 -20.01 -26.23
N ARG A 115 39.79 -19.01 -26.92
CA ARG A 115 38.36 -18.93 -27.22
C ARG A 115 38.02 -20.01 -28.25
N VAL A 116 37.25 -21.01 -27.84
CA VAL A 116 36.54 -21.91 -28.75
C VAL A 116 35.08 -21.50 -28.70
N SER A 117 34.52 -21.10 -29.84
CA SER A 117 33.07 -21.00 -29.98
C SER A 117 32.51 -22.42 -30.11
N ALA A 118 31.49 -22.73 -29.34
CA ALA A 118 30.58 -23.84 -29.57
C ALA A 118 29.19 -23.25 -29.81
N ASP A 119 28.40 -23.87 -30.68
CA ASP A 119 27.07 -23.37 -31.02
C ASP A 119 26.14 -23.38 -29.80
N SER A 120 25.36 -22.31 -29.66
CA SER A 120 24.16 -22.31 -28.84
C SER A 120 22.98 -22.56 -29.76
N GLU A 121 22.66 -23.84 -29.97
CA GLU A 121 21.34 -24.22 -30.48
C GLU A 121 20.27 -23.73 -29.49
N ALA A 122 19.14 -23.24 -30.02
CA ALA A 122 18.12 -22.58 -29.22
C ALA A 122 17.36 -23.58 -28.35
N VAL A 123 17.40 -23.38 -27.03
CA VAL A 123 16.55 -24.07 -26.04
C VAL A 123 15.67 -23.02 -25.39
N GLU A 124 14.65 -22.57 -26.13
CA GLU A 124 13.72 -21.51 -25.69
C GLU A 124 12.41 -22.07 -25.08
N ASP A 125 12.13 -23.39 -25.24
CA ASP A 125 10.87 -24.06 -24.83
C ASP A 125 10.83 -24.57 -23.36
N ASP A 126 11.94 -24.52 -22.62
CA ASP A 126 12.13 -25.23 -21.32
C ASP A 126 12.40 -24.26 -20.14
N GLN A 127 12.00 -22.99 -20.27
CA GLN A 127 12.10 -21.99 -19.19
C GLN A 127 10.75 -21.52 -18.63
N GLU A 128 9.69 -21.41 -19.43
CA GLU A 128 8.37 -20.96 -18.93
C GLU A 128 7.76 -21.99 -17.97
N ASP A 129 7.73 -23.27 -18.35
CA ASP A 129 7.13 -24.35 -17.53
C ASP A 129 7.81 -24.49 -16.16
N ARG A 130 9.14 -24.33 -16.11
CA ARG A 130 9.92 -24.30 -14.85
C ARG A 130 9.64 -23.06 -13.99
N GLY A 131 9.29 -21.93 -14.63
CA GLY A 131 8.85 -20.72 -13.94
C GLY A 131 7.52 -20.94 -13.24
N ASP A 132 6.60 -21.64 -13.89
CA ASP A 132 5.26 -21.92 -13.38
C ASP A 132 5.22 -23.07 -12.38
N GLU A 133 5.98 -24.15 -12.59
CA GLU A 133 6.18 -25.19 -11.58
C GLU A 133 6.81 -24.61 -10.29
N ARG A 134 7.82 -23.74 -10.41
CA ARG A 134 8.41 -23.06 -9.22
C ARG A 134 7.44 -22.10 -8.54
N ARG A 135 6.54 -21.43 -9.30
CA ARG A 135 5.46 -20.61 -8.74
C ARG A 135 4.43 -21.46 -7.99
N ARG A 136 3.96 -22.57 -8.57
CA ARG A 136 3.05 -23.54 -7.94
C ARG A 136 3.64 -24.09 -6.64
N VAL A 137 4.87 -24.61 -6.66
CA VAL A 137 5.55 -25.16 -5.46
C VAL A 137 5.71 -24.12 -4.34
N LEU A 138 6.00 -22.86 -4.67
CA LEU A 138 6.07 -21.78 -3.67
C LEU A 138 4.67 -21.41 -3.12
N GLY A 139 3.66 -21.36 -3.98
CA GLY A 139 2.26 -21.13 -3.61
C GLY A 139 1.72 -22.23 -2.69
N ASP A 140 1.97 -23.50 -3.02
CA ASP A 140 1.55 -24.65 -2.22
C ASP A 140 2.27 -24.71 -0.87
N MET A 141 3.55 -24.33 -0.81
CA MET A 141 4.26 -24.20 0.47
C MET A 141 3.66 -23.07 1.34
N PHE A 142 3.27 -21.94 0.73
CA PHE A 142 2.61 -20.84 1.43
C PHE A 142 1.20 -21.22 1.90
N ARG A 143 0.40 -21.86 1.04
CA ARG A 143 -0.93 -22.41 1.33
C ARG A 143 -0.86 -23.41 2.48
N GLN A 144 0.04 -24.40 2.43
CA GLN A 144 0.25 -25.37 3.51
C GLN A 144 0.69 -24.71 4.82
N TRP A 145 1.47 -23.63 4.77
CA TRP A 145 1.83 -22.86 5.96
C TRP A 145 0.63 -22.10 6.53
N ALA A 146 -0.14 -21.39 5.69
CA ALA A 146 -1.31 -20.62 6.08
C ALA A 146 -2.42 -21.53 6.65
N GLU A 147 -2.70 -22.65 6.00
CA GLU A 147 -3.66 -23.67 6.47
C GLU A 147 -3.28 -24.31 7.81
N SER A 148 -2.00 -24.25 8.20
CA SER A 148 -1.50 -24.89 9.41
C SER A 148 -1.99 -24.21 10.69
N ASP A 149 -2.05 -25.01 11.76
CA ASP A 149 -2.31 -24.59 13.14
C ASP A 149 -1.40 -23.43 13.63
N ALA A 150 -0.22 -23.27 13.04
CA ALA A 150 0.71 -22.18 13.35
C ALA A 150 0.46 -20.93 12.49
N GLY A 151 0.16 -21.11 11.20
CA GLY A 151 -0.22 -20.05 10.27
C GLY A 151 -1.48 -19.33 10.75
N LYS A 152 -2.59 -20.07 10.91
CA LYS A 152 -3.89 -19.54 11.37
C LYS A 152 -3.80 -18.72 12.65
N ARG A 153 -3.04 -19.18 13.67
CA ARG A 153 -2.87 -18.42 14.93
C ARG A 153 -2.01 -17.16 14.75
N MET A 154 -0.98 -17.21 13.89
CA MET A 154 -0.16 -16.04 13.58
C MET A 154 -0.95 -15.02 12.76
N GLU A 155 -1.79 -15.49 11.84
CA GLU A 155 -2.70 -14.68 11.05
C GLU A 155 -3.78 -14.04 11.93
N GLU A 156 -4.51 -14.81 12.74
CA GLU A 156 -5.49 -14.30 13.72
C GLU A 156 -4.87 -13.21 14.62
N THR A 157 -3.65 -13.45 15.12
CA THR A 157 -2.90 -12.47 15.93
C THR A 157 -2.56 -11.20 15.14
N GLN A 158 -2.23 -11.32 13.85
CA GLN A 158 -1.96 -10.18 12.97
C GLN A 158 -3.25 -9.41 12.61
N ASN A 159 -4.33 -10.13 12.34
CA ASN A 159 -5.66 -9.64 11.98
C ASN A 159 -6.25 -8.86 13.18
N LYS A 160 -6.30 -9.46 14.38
CA LYS A 160 -6.67 -8.80 15.64
C LYS A 160 -5.80 -7.56 15.94
N ARG A 161 -4.50 -7.59 15.61
CA ARG A 161 -3.60 -6.44 15.77
C ARG A 161 -3.88 -5.32 14.76
N LYS A 162 -4.24 -5.64 13.51
CA LYS A 162 -4.70 -4.63 12.53
C LYS A 162 -6.01 -4.02 13.00
N ALA A 163 -7.02 -4.85 13.30
CA ALA A 163 -8.32 -4.38 13.76
C ALA A 163 -8.22 -3.51 15.02
N ARG A 164 -7.37 -3.84 16.00
CA ARG A 164 -7.17 -3.02 17.21
C ARG A 164 -6.64 -1.63 16.89
N LYS A 165 -5.87 -1.47 15.82
CA LYS A 165 -5.39 -0.16 15.37
C LYS A 165 -6.49 0.59 14.62
N VAL A 166 -7.15 -0.09 13.69
CA VAL A 166 -8.06 0.52 12.71
C VAL A 166 -9.45 0.81 13.29
N PHE A 167 -9.98 -0.06 14.16
CA PHE A 167 -11.27 0.10 14.84
C PHE A 167 -11.16 0.64 16.27
N SER A 168 -10.01 1.20 16.71
CA SER A 168 -9.88 1.73 18.09
C SER A 168 -10.99 2.73 18.46
N PRO A 169 -11.33 3.73 17.60
CA PRO A 169 -12.42 4.67 17.88
C PRO A 169 -13.76 3.96 18.09
N LEU A 170 -14.16 3.06 17.18
CA LEU A 170 -15.42 2.33 17.30
C LEU A 170 -15.45 1.42 18.54
N ILE A 171 -14.34 0.79 18.91
CA ILE A 171 -14.23 -0.03 20.14
C ILE A 171 -14.37 0.83 21.40
N GLU A 172 -13.88 2.06 21.36
CA GLU A 172 -14.02 3.04 22.45
C GLU A 172 -15.45 3.59 22.55
N GLU A 173 -16.14 3.78 21.42
CA GLU A 173 -17.55 4.20 21.36
C GLU A 173 -18.54 3.09 21.77
N LEU A 174 -18.32 1.84 21.32
CA LEU A 174 -19.13 0.68 21.68
C LEU A 174 -18.91 0.22 23.13
N ALA A 175 -17.90 0.76 23.84
CA ALA A 175 -17.60 0.49 25.24
C ALA A 175 -17.49 -1.01 25.61
N LEU A 176 -17.04 -1.84 24.67
CA LEU A 176 -16.98 -3.31 24.78
C LEU A 176 -16.16 -3.78 25.98
N SER A 177 -16.56 -4.90 26.61
CA SER A 177 -15.75 -5.54 27.65
C SER A 177 -14.44 -6.12 27.09
N GLU A 178 -13.53 -6.56 27.95
CA GLU A 178 -12.26 -7.15 27.50
C GLU A 178 -12.46 -8.44 26.68
N GLU A 179 -13.48 -9.24 27.00
CA GLU A 179 -13.84 -10.48 26.31
C GLU A 179 -14.57 -10.18 24.99
N ASP A 180 -15.60 -9.33 25.04
CA ASP A 180 -16.36 -8.88 23.87
C ASP A 180 -15.46 -8.23 22.82
N ARG A 181 -14.51 -7.42 23.26
CA ARG A 181 -13.52 -6.76 22.41
C ARG A 181 -12.58 -7.76 21.73
N ASP A 182 -12.18 -8.87 22.36
CA ASP A 182 -11.34 -9.86 21.66
C ASP A 182 -12.14 -10.64 20.61
N TYR A 183 -13.42 -10.92 20.87
CA TYR A 183 -14.34 -11.49 19.87
C TYR A 183 -14.51 -10.54 18.68
N PHE A 184 -14.88 -9.28 18.96
CA PHE A 184 -15.02 -8.22 17.95
C PHE A 184 -13.76 -8.10 17.08
N LEU A 185 -12.58 -8.06 17.71
CA LEU A 185 -11.30 -7.98 17.01
C LEU A 185 -10.99 -9.22 16.16
N GLY A 186 -11.52 -10.38 16.51
CA GLY A 186 -11.43 -11.59 15.68
C GLY A 186 -12.23 -11.45 14.40
N VAL A 187 -13.53 -11.13 14.50
CA VAL A 187 -14.43 -11.02 13.35
C VAL A 187 -14.08 -9.81 12.47
N ALA A 188 -13.93 -8.62 13.08
CA ALA A 188 -13.54 -7.40 12.37
C ALA A 188 -12.11 -7.48 11.80
N GLY A 189 -11.21 -8.22 12.44
CA GLY A 189 -9.85 -8.47 11.95
C GLY A 189 -9.81 -9.39 10.73
N ALA A 190 -10.70 -10.38 10.66
CA ALA A 190 -10.87 -11.19 9.46
C ALA A 190 -11.47 -10.37 8.31
N SER A 191 -12.47 -9.51 8.58
CA SER A 191 -13.04 -8.59 7.57
C SER A 191 -11.96 -7.62 7.03
N ALA A 192 -11.23 -6.95 7.91
CA ALA A 192 -10.22 -5.96 7.53
C ALA A 192 -9.01 -6.51 6.76
N ASN A 193 -8.83 -7.83 6.65
CA ASN A 193 -7.80 -8.47 5.81
C ASN A 193 -8.40 -9.37 4.71
N ALA A 194 -9.72 -9.40 4.54
CA ALA A 194 -10.37 -10.25 3.54
C ALA A 194 -9.95 -9.90 2.10
N ASP A 195 -9.79 -8.60 1.78
CA ASP A 195 -9.32 -8.14 0.47
C ASP A 195 -7.85 -8.56 0.23
N ASP A 196 -6.96 -8.35 1.21
CA ASP A 196 -5.54 -8.77 1.14
C ASP A 196 -5.41 -10.30 0.99
N ALA A 197 -6.26 -11.09 1.65
CA ALA A 197 -6.30 -12.55 1.56
C ALA A 197 -6.83 -13.04 0.20
N LEU A 198 -7.91 -12.43 -0.32
CA LEU A 198 -8.47 -12.71 -1.64
C LEU A 198 -7.41 -12.51 -2.74
N TRP A 199 -6.71 -11.38 -2.72
CA TRP A 199 -5.63 -11.12 -3.67
C TRP A 199 -4.46 -12.11 -3.52
N GLY A 200 -4.17 -12.56 -2.30
CA GLY A 200 -3.19 -13.62 -2.04
C GLY A 200 -3.56 -14.96 -2.67
N GLU A 201 -4.81 -15.41 -2.53
CA GLU A 201 -5.29 -16.64 -3.16
C GLU A 201 -5.32 -16.51 -4.70
N LEU A 202 -5.94 -15.45 -5.23
CA LEU A 202 -6.08 -15.20 -6.68
C LEU A 202 -4.73 -15.12 -7.42
N MET A 203 -3.70 -14.52 -6.81
CA MET A 203 -2.35 -14.43 -7.39
C MET A 203 -1.62 -15.79 -7.46
N THR A 204 -2.16 -16.85 -6.86
CA THR A 204 -1.61 -18.22 -6.87
C THR A 204 -2.55 -19.25 -7.49
N ALA A 205 -3.74 -18.81 -7.93
CA ALA A 205 -4.80 -19.66 -8.48
C ALA A 205 -4.53 -20.03 -9.96
N GLY A 206 -5.00 -21.21 -10.39
CA GLY A 206 -5.26 -21.45 -11.81
C GLY A 206 -6.48 -20.66 -12.27
N ASP A 207 -6.63 -20.45 -13.58
CA ASP A 207 -7.78 -19.71 -14.13
C ASP A 207 -9.11 -20.41 -13.80
N ASP A 208 -9.13 -21.74 -13.79
CA ASP A 208 -10.28 -22.57 -13.41
C ASP A 208 -10.67 -22.46 -11.92
N ASP A 209 -9.74 -22.12 -11.03
CA ASP A 209 -9.98 -22.06 -9.58
C ASP A 209 -10.66 -20.74 -9.15
N ARG A 210 -10.47 -19.66 -9.92
CA ARG A 210 -10.76 -18.28 -9.49
C ARG A 210 -12.21 -18.05 -9.06
N GLU A 211 -13.16 -18.63 -9.77
CA GLU A 211 -14.59 -18.48 -9.43
C GLU A 211 -14.90 -19.11 -8.07
N SER A 212 -14.34 -20.29 -7.77
CA SER A 212 -14.54 -20.95 -6.47
C SER A 212 -13.91 -20.17 -5.31
N ILE A 213 -12.82 -19.43 -5.57
CA ILE A 213 -12.18 -18.53 -4.60
C ILE A 213 -13.07 -17.31 -4.34
N LEU A 214 -13.74 -16.77 -5.36
CA LEU A 214 -14.70 -15.68 -5.23
C LEU A 214 -15.96 -16.12 -4.47
N GLU A 215 -16.60 -17.22 -4.87
CA GLU A 215 -17.78 -17.77 -4.17
C GLU A 215 -17.48 -18.03 -2.68
N LYS A 216 -16.31 -18.59 -2.38
CA LYS A 216 -15.82 -18.79 -1.00
C LYS A 216 -15.64 -17.45 -0.26
N TRP A 217 -14.97 -16.47 -0.86
CA TRP A 217 -14.74 -15.16 -0.22
C TRP A 217 -16.07 -14.43 0.03
N GLU A 218 -17.02 -14.48 -0.91
CA GLU A 218 -18.36 -13.92 -0.75
C GLU A 218 -19.13 -14.62 0.37
N GLN A 219 -19.09 -15.95 0.45
CA GLN A 219 -19.68 -16.72 1.55
C GLN A 219 -19.05 -16.35 2.90
N GLU A 220 -17.73 -16.38 3.02
CA GLU A 220 -17.04 -16.02 4.26
C GLU A 220 -17.34 -14.57 4.68
N ASN A 221 -17.52 -13.64 3.72
CA ASN A 221 -17.88 -12.26 4.04
C ASN A 221 -19.31 -12.14 4.56
N ALA A 222 -20.26 -12.88 3.99
CA ALA A 222 -21.61 -12.98 4.51
C ALA A 222 -21.65 -13.61 5.91
N GLU A 223 -20.84 -14.65 6.16
CA GLU A 223 -20.71 -15.29 7.48
C GLU A 223 -20.09 -14.35 8.52
N ARG A 224 -19.02 -13.60 8.18
CA ARG A 224 -18.43 -12.55 9.04
C ARG A 224 -19.45 -11.45 9.37
N SER A 225 -20.18 -10.97 8.37
CA SER A 225 -21.21 -9.94 8.52
C SER A 225 -22.34 -10.40 9.45
N ALA A 226 -22.84 -11.63 9.26
CA ALA A 226 -23.85 -12.23 10.12
C ALA A 226 -23.36 -12.41 11.57
N ALA A 227 -22.14 -12.93 11.75
CA ALA A 227 -21.54 -13.12 13.07
C ALA A 227 -21.33 -11.79 13.83
N MET A 228 -20.90 -10.73 13.14
CA MET A 228 -20.78 -9.41 13.75
C MET A 228 -22.14 -8.84 14.17
N ARG A 229 -23.17 -9.00 13.32
CA ARG A 229 -24.53 -8.54 13.67
C ARG A 229 -25.13 -9.32 14.84
N GLU A 230 -24.95 -10.64 14.89
CA GLU A 230 -25.40 -11.48 16.02
C GLU A 230 -24.66 -11.12 17.31
N PHE A 231 -23.36 -10.81 17.23
CA PHE A 231 -22.55 -10.40 18.37
C PHE A 231 -22.94 -9.02 18.94
N LEU A 232 -23.14 -8.02 18.08
CA LEU A 232 -23.54 -6.67 18.53
C LEU A 232 -24.97 -6.67 19.07
N ASN A 233 -25.89 -7.44 18.48
CA ASN A 233 -27.26 -7.68 18.96
C ASN A 233 -28.10 -6.40 19.21
N ASP A 234 -27.69 -5.27 18.65
CA ASP A 234 -28.39 -3.98 18.64
C ASP A 234 -28.27 -3.36 17.23
N ASP A 235 -29.39 -2.88 16.68
CA ASP A 235 -29.42 -2.37 15.31
C ASP A 235 -28.70 -1.01 15.15
N SER A 236 -28.54 -0.21 16.21
CA SER A 236 -27.78 1.05 16.16
C SER A 236 -26.27 0.82 16.24
N ASP A 237 -25.82 -0.11 17.07
CA ASP A 237 -24.41 -0.51 17.12
C ASP A 237 -24.01 -1.25 15.82
N TRP A 238 -24.91 -2.04 15.23
CA TRP A 238 -24.75 -2.61 13.88
C TRP A 238 -24.74 -1.55 12.76
N GLU A 239 -25.56 -0.50 12.86
CA GLU A 239 -25.50 0.64 11.94
C GLU A 239 -24.18 1.42 12.06
N ARG A 240 -23.67 1.65 13.28
CA ARG A 240 -22.35 2.26 13.51
C ARG A 240 -21.22 1.39 12.95
N TYR A 241 -21.28 0.07 13.16
CA TYR A 241 -20.30 -0.87 12.61
C TYR A 241 -20.24 -0.79 11.07
N GLN A 242 -21.37 -0.93 10.38
CA GLN A 242 -21.39 -0.88 8.90
C GLN A 242 -20.91 0.48 8.37
N ASN A 243 -21.32 1.59 8.99
CA ASN A 243 -20.86 2.91 8.57
C ASN A 243 -19.35 3.09 8.74
N TYR A 244 -18.76 2.53 9.80
CA TYR A 244 -17.31 2.53 10.03
C TYR A 244 -16.58 1.56 9.08
N GLU A 245 -17.11 0.36 8.86
CA GLU A 245 -16.56 -0.66 7.95
C GLU A 245 -16.51 -0.16 6.50
N ALA A 246 -17.53 0.58 6.06
CA ALA A 246 -17.56 1.21 4.74
C ALA A 246 -16.45 2.27 4.54
N ARG A 247 -15.99 2.92 5.63
CA ARG A 247 -15.02 4.03 5.65
C ARG A 247 -13.57 3.62 5.97
N LEU A 248 -13.29 2.32 6.10
CA LEU A 248 -11.97 1.82 6.50
C LEU A 248 -10.84 2.26 5.56
N GLU A 249 -11.12 2.31 4.27
CA GLU A 249 -10.13 2.72 3.26
C GLU A 249 -9.75 4.20 3.47
N GLU A 250 -10.73 5.06 3.69
CA GLU A 250 -10.55 6.48 3.97
C GLU A 250 -9.80 6.70 5.29
N TYR A 251 -10.11 5.97 6.36
CA TYR A 251 -9.36 6.05 7.63
C TYR A 251 -7.87 5.68 7.43
N GLU A 252 -7.56 4.62 6.68
CA GLU A 252 -6.17 4.23 6.39
C GLU A 252 -5.47 5.25 5.45
N GLN A 253 -6.17 5.78 4.45
CA GLN A 253 -5.64 6.84 3.57
C GLN A 253 -5.38 8.15 4.35
N VAL A 254 -6.29 8.58 5.22
CA VAL A 254 -6.16 9.82 6.01
C VAL A 254 -5.06 9.70 7.07
N GLU A 255 -4.88 8.55 7.73
CA GLU A 255 -3.71 8.32 8.60
C GLU A 255 -2.38 8.35 7.81
N GLY A 256 -2.40 7.93 6.53
CA GLY A 256 -1.29 8.11 5.60
C GLY A 256 -1.01 9.58 5.28
N LEU A 257 -2.06 10.31 4.90
CA LEU A 257 -2.02 11.72 4.54
C LEU A 257 -1.54 12.60 5.70
N ARG A 258 -2.08 12.42 6.92
CA ARG A 258 -1.72 13.18 8.12
C ARG A 258 -0.21 13.25 8.30
N ARG A 259 0.47 12.11 8.14
CA ARG A 259 1.94 12.00 8.22
C ARG A 259 2.67 12.76 7.09
N SER A 260 2.12 12.80 5.88
CA SER A 260 2.68 13.63 4.78
C SER A 260 2.41 15.13 4.99
N MET A 261 1.30 15.50 5.63
CA MET A 261 0.91 16.89 5.91
C MET A 261 1.68 17.48 7.10
N GLU A 262 1.86 16.71 8.17
CA GLU A 262 2.82 17.00 9.25
C GLU A 262 4.23 17.22 8.69
N GLY A 263 4.71 16.33 7.81
CA GLY A 263 6.00 16.45 7.14
C GLY A 263 6.12 17.64 6.18
N ALA A 264 4.99 18.18 5.69
CA ALA A 264 4.93 19.39 4.87
C ALA A 264 4.75 20.68 5.69
N GLY A 265 4.57 20.58 7.01
CA GLY A 265 4.34 21.73 7.90
C GLY A 265 2.89 22.26 7.92
N VAL A 266 1.95 21.53 7.31
CA VAL A 266 0.52 21.87 7.21
C VAL A 266 -0.36 20.77 7.82
N PRO A 267 -0.17 20.42 9.11
CA PRO A 267 -0.87 19.31 9.75
C PRO A 267 -2.39 19.46 9.71
N LEU A 268 -3.10 18.34 9.77
CA LEU A 268 -4.56 18.31 9.96
C LEU A 268 -4.90 18.49 11.45
N THR A 269 -6.16 18.82 11.71
CA THR A 269 -6.78 18.60 13.03
C THR A 269 -7.65 17.34 12.98
N ALA A 270 -7.95 16.72 14.12
CA ALA A 270 -8.85 15.55 14.19
C ALA A 270 -10.25 15.83 13.60
N GLU A 271 -10.74 17.07 13.70
CA GLU A 271 -11.98 17.53 13.06
C GLU A 271 -11.86 17.49 11.53
N GLN A 272 -10.75 17.98 10.98
CA GLN A 272 -10.48 17.91 9.54
C GLN A 272 -10.26 16.48 9.07
N GLU A 273 -9.64 15.60 9.87
CA GLU A 273 -9.46 14.18 9.54
C GLU A 273 -10.80 13.46 9.44
N ALA A 274 -11.72 13.67 10.41
CA ALA A 274 -13.06 13.10 10.37
C ALA A 274 -13.89 13.64 9.18
N GLN A 275 -13.90 14.95 8.95
CA GLN A 275 -14.63 15.54 7.82
C GLN A 275 -14.06 15.12 6.46
N LEU A 276 -12.75 14.88 6.38
CA LEU A 276 -12.08 14.42 5.16
C LEU A 276 -12.42 12.97 4.83
N VAL A 277 -12.60 12.10 5.84
CA VAL A 277 -13.09 10.73 5.66
C VAL A 277 -14.45 10.73 4.96
N GLU A 278 -15.41 11.54 5.42
CA GLU A 278 -16.72 11.66 4.77
C GLU A 278 -16.62 12.18 3.33
N VAL A 279 -15.83 13.24 3.09
CA VAL A 279 -15.63 13.80 1.73
C VAL A 279 -15.01 12.79 0.76
N MET A 280 -14.09 11.94 1.23
CA MET A 280 -13.48 10.90 0.41
C MET A 280 -14.44 9.74 0.15
N TYR A 281 -15.23 9.36 1.15
CA TYR A 281 -16.25 8.32 1.06
C TYR A 281 -17.38 8.70 0.10
N ASP A 282 -18.00 9.87 0.28
CA ASP A 282 -19.09 10.36 -0.57
C ASP A 282 -18.69 10.39 -2.05
N ALA A 283 -17.46 10.80 -2.36
CA ALA A 283 -16.95 10.84 -3.72
C ALA A 283 -16.63 9.44 -4.30
N ARG A 284 -16.10 8.51 -3.49
CA ARG A 284 -15.89 7.10 -3.88
C ARG A 284 -17.22 6.40 -4.19
N GLN A 285 -18.28 6.75 -3.47
CA GLN A 285 -19.66 6.32 -3.73
C GLN A 285 -20.27 7.01 -4.96
N GLU A 286 -20.20 8.35 -5.09
CA GLU A 286 -20.75 9.11 -6.23
C GLU A 286 -20.15 8.65 -7.57
N THR A 287 -18.85 8.36 -7.59
CA THR A 287 -18.15 7.88 -8.79
C THR A 287 -18.33 6.38 -9.05
N GLY A 288 -18.94 5.61 -8.14
CA GLY A 288 -19.05 4.15 -8.21
C GLY A 288 -17.68 3.44 -8.23
N MET A 289 -16.66 4.05 -7.63
CA MET A 289 -15.29 3.53 -7.69
C MET A 289 -15.11 2.30 -6.79
N ASP A 290 -15.89 2.18 -5.71
CA ASP A 290 -15.97 0.99 -4.84
C ASP A 290 -16.40 -0.26 -5.66
N ASP A 291 -17.53 -0.16 -6.39
CA ASP A 291 -18.03 -1.22 -7.29
C ASP A 291 -17.02 -1.67 -8.35
N ARG A 292 -16.23 -0.73 -8.89
CA ARG A 292 -15.29 -1.02 -10.00
C ARG A 292 -13.95 -1.58 -9.54
N TRP A 293 -13.47 -1.24 -8.35
CA TRP A 293 -12.09 -1.55 -7.93
C TRP A 293 -11.99 -2.45 -6.70
N ARG A 294 -13.09 -3.09 -6.30
CA ARG A 294 -13.14 -4.09 -5.22
C ARG A 294 -13.85 -5.37 -5.65
N GLY A 295 -13.64 -6.46 -4.91
CA GLY A 295 -14.25 -7.77 -5.14
C GLY A 295 -14.19 -8.22 -6.61
N ARG A 296 -15.34 -8.60 -7.18
CA ARG A 296 -15.47 -9.03 -8.58
C ARG A 296 -15.17 -7.93 -9.59
N GLY A 297 -15.60 -6.68 -9.34
CA GLY A 297 -15.38 -5.58 -10.27
C GLY A 297 -13.89 -5.32 -10.54
N ALA A 298 -13.05 -5.46 -9.51
CA ALA A 298 -11.60 -5.37 -9.66
C ALA A 298 -11.02 -6.43 -10.62
N LEU A 299 -11.59 -7.65 -10.64
CA LEU A 299 -11.18 -8.69 -11.58
C LEU A 299 -11.64 -8.41 -13.00
N ASP A 300 -12.84 -7.85 -13.18
CA ASP A 300 -13.28 -7.35 -14.49
C ASP A 300 -12.31 -6.29 -15.01
N GLN A 301 -11.89 -5.35 -14.16
CA GLN A 301 -10.87 -4.34 -14.50
C GLN A 301 -9.51 -4.93 -14.84
N LEU A 302 -9.08 -6.02 -14.20
CA LEU A 302 -7.83 -6.71 -14.51
C LEU A 302 -7.92 -7.60 -15.77
N SER A 303 -9.12 -7.95 -16.23
CA SER A 303 -9.33 -8.76 -17.45
C SER A 303 -9.15 -7.95 -18.73
N GLU A 304 -9.43 -6.64 -18.69
CA GLU A 304 -9.32 -5.73 -19.83
C GLU A 304 -7.94 -5.06 -19.93
N PRO A 305 -7.38 -4.86 -21.14
CA PRO A 305 -6.13 -4.12 -21.33
C PRO A 305 -6.29 -2.61 -21.01
N GLY A 306 -5.21 -1.93 -20.57
CA GLY A 306 -5.23 -0.50 -20.26
C GLY A 306 -5.69 -0.20 -18.83
N ILE A 307 -5.28 -1.06 -17.89
CA ILE A 307 -5.68 -1.03 -16.48
C ILE A 307 -5.23 0.29 -15.85
N ALA A 308 -4.01 0.73 -16.16
CA ALA A 308 -3.46 1.98 -15.64
C ALA A 308 -4.22 3.21 -16.16
N GLU A 309 -4.63 3.22 -17.43
CA GLU A 309 -5.39 4.32 -18.04
C GLU A 309 -6.82 4.42 -17.48
N ARG A 310 -7.51 3.29 -17.27
CA ARG A 310 -8.82 3.29 -16.57
C ARG A 310 -8.68 3.79 -15.13
N LEU A 311 -7.68 3.30 -14.40
CA LEU A 311 -7.46 3.72 -13.01
C LEU A 311 -7.11 5.21 -12.90
N GLU A 312 -6.34 5.78 -13.83
CA GLU A 312 -6.07 7.23 -13.84
C GLU A 312 -7.30 8.07 -14.18
N ALA A 313 -8.19 7.59 -15.07
CA ALA A 313 -9.44 8.26 -15.40
C ALA A 313 -10.44 8.23 -14.23
N ASP A 314 -10.65 7.07 -13.60
CA ASP A 314 -11.50 6.93 -12.42
C ASP A 314 -10.96 7.75 -11.23
N TRP A 315 -9.63 7.73 -11.02
CA TRP A 315 -8.99 8.57 -10.02
C TRP A 315 -9.23 10.06 -10.28
N GLN A 316 -9.10 10.53 -11.52
CA GLN A 316 -9.38 11.92 -11.85
C GLN A 316 -10.85 12.26 -11.58
N SER A 317 -11.79 11.39 -11.96
CA SER A 317 -13.22 11.58 -11.65
C SER A 317 -13.48 11.69 -10.15
N ASN A 318 -12.81 10.88 -9.33
CA ASN A 318 -12.94 10.93 -7.87
C ASN A 318 -12.33 12.23 -7.29
N GLN A 319 -11.19 12.69 -7.79
CA GLN A 319 -10.62 14.00 -7.41
C GLN A 319 -11.52 15.18 -7.80
N GLU A 320 -12.20 15.10 -8.94
CA GLU A 320 -13.16 16.12 -9.38
C GLU A 320 -14.42 16.14 -8.47
N ALA A 321 -14.96 14.99 -8.09
CA ALA A 321 -16.07 14.89 -7.12
C ALA A 321 -15.67 15.41 -5.71
N MET A 322 -14.55 14.95 -5.16
CA MET A 322 -14.03 15.43 -3.86
C MET A 322 -13.77 16.95 -3.82
N SER A 323 -13.48 17.57 -4.96
CA SER A 323 -12.94 18.93 -5.04
C SER A 323 -13.76 19.99 -4.28
N SER A 324 -15.10 19.89 -4.27
CA SER A 324 -15.96 20.82 -3.54
C SER A 324 -15.87 20.61 -2.02
N GLY A 325 -15.89 19.36 -1.56
CA GLY A 325 -15.75 19.00 -0.15
C GLY A 325 -14.38 19.40 0.42
N LEU A 326 -13.30 19.12 -0.30
CA LEU A 326 -11.92 19.43 0.11
C LEU A 326 -11.75 20.93 0.42
N ASN A 327 -12.30 21.81 -0.41
CA ASN A 327 -12.20 23.26 -0.22
C ASN A 327 -13.05 23.81 0.94
N ASN A 328 -13.99 23.02 1.49
CA ASN A 328 -14.75 23.38 2.69
C ASN A 328 -14.06 22.93 3.99
N VAL A 329 -13.28 21.84 3.92
CA VAL A 329 -12.61 21.21 5.08
C VAL A 329 -11.17 21.69 5.26
N LEU A 330 -10.43 21.91 4.17
CA LEU A 330 -8.98 22.15 4.17
C LEU A 330 -8.62 23.59 3.77
N SER A 331 -7.51 24.12 4.30
CA SER A 331 -6.92 25.36 3.81
C SER A 331 -6.36 25.18 2.38
N PRO A 332 -6.18 26.24 1.57
CA PRO A 332 -5.59 26.10 0.23
C PRO A 332 -4.22 25.42 0.22
N GLU A 333 -3.43 25.63 1.27
CA GLU A 333 -2.10 25.03 1.47
C GLU A 333 -2.20 23.53 1.81
N GLN A 334 -3.22 23.15 2.61
CA GLN A 334 -3.56 21.75 2.86
C GLN A 334 -4.13 21.08 1.60
N VAL A 335 -4.94 21.76 0.77
CA VAL A 335 -5.44 21.23 -0.52
C VAL A 335 -4.28 20.99 -1.49
N GLU A 336 -3.28 21.88 -1.57
CA GLU A 336 -2.07 21.64 -2.36
C GLU A 336 -1.29 20.42 -1.85
N ALA A 337 -1.11 20.29 -0.53
CA ALA A 337 -0.46 19.13 0.07
C ALA A 337 -1.22 17.81 -0.16
N PHE A 338 -2.55 17.84 -0.09
CA PHE A 338 -3.44 16.71 -0.41
C PHE A 338 -3.26 16.28 -1.87
N ASN A 339 -3.48 17.19 -2.81
CA ASN A 339 -3.36 16.94 -4.25
C ASN A 339 -1.94 16.46 -4.63
N SER A 340 -0.91 17.01 -3.99
CA SER A 340 0.49 16.59 -4.15
C SER A 340 0.75 15.19 -3.57
N SER A 341 0.12 14.81 -2.46
CA SER A 341 0.16 13.44 -1.92
C SER A 341 -0.53 12.46 -2.86
N GLN A 342 -1.78 12.74 -3.21
CA GLN A 342 -2.60 11.89 -4.08
C GLN A 342 -1.98 11.71 -5.47
N SER A 343 -1.43 12.78 -6.06
CA SER A 343 -0.70 12.73 -7.34
C SER A 343 0.60 11.92 -7.29
N ARG A 344 1.19 11.71 -6.11
CA ARG A 344 2.35 10.83 -5.92
C ARG A 344 1.91 9.37 -5.79
N THR A 345 0.85 9.10 -5.03
CA THR A 345 0.28 7.75 -4.84
C THR A 345 -0.17 7.15 -6.17
N ILE A 346 -1.08 7.81 -6.89
CA ILE A 346 -1.65 7.28 -8.14
C ILE A 346 -0.55 6.96 -9.17
N ARG A 347 0.43 7.86 -9.33
CA ARG A 347 1.55 7.69 -10.27
C ARG A 347 2.44 6.49 -9.92
N GLN A 348 2.63 6.19 -8.63
CA GLN A 348 3.41 5.02 -8.23
C GLN A 348 2.65 3.72 -8.52
N VAL A 349 1.35 3.69 -8.24
CA VAL A 349 0.47 2.54 -8.53
C VAL A 349 0.39 2.31 -10.05
N THR A 350 0.10 3.34 -10.84
CA THR A 350 -0.11 3.19 -12.29
C THR A 350 1.21 2.96 -13.04
N GLN A 351 2.34 3.46 -12.55
CA GLN A 351 3.66 3.03 -13.03
C GLN A 351 3.91 1.55 -12.74
N GLY A 352 3.52 1.05 -11.56
CA GLY A 352 3.57 -0.37 -11.21
C GLY A 352 2.74 -1.23 -12.17
N ILE A 353 1.48 -0.84 -12.40
CA ILE A 353 0.55 -1.51 -13.31
C ILE A 353 1.09 -1.51 -14.75
N ARG A 354 1.57 -0.38 -15.28
CA ARG A 354 2.16 -0.33 -16.64
C ARG A 354 3.41 -1.21 -16.80
N MET A 355 4.21 -1.38 -15.74
CA MET A 355 5.34 -2.32 -15.77
C MET A 355 4.87 -3.78 -15.75
N MET A 356 3.78 -4.08 -15.04
CA MET A 356 3.13 -5.40 -15.07
C MET A 356 2.54 -5.70 -16.44
N GLU A 357 1.74 -4.78 -17.01
CA GLU A 357 1.13 -4.91 -18.35
C GLU A 357 2.18 -5.06 -19.45
N ALA A 358 3.30 -4.33 -19.37
CA ALA A 358 4.42 -4.49 -20.31
C ALA A 358 5.13 -5.85 -20.20
N PHE A 359 5.10 -6.48 -19.01
CA PHE A 359 5.71 -7.80 -18.78
C PHE A 359 4.76 -8.93 -19.20
N THR A 360 3.49 -8.88 -18.81
CA THR A 360 2.49 -9.92 -19.14
C THR A 360 2.00 -9.82 -20.58
N GLY A 361 1.75 -8.61 -21.08
CA GLY A 361 1.36 -8.36 -22.47
C GLY A 361 2.44 -8.69 -23.49
N GLY A 362 3.72 -8.68 -23.08
CA GLY A 362 4.85 -9.03 -23.94
C GLY A 362 4.87 -10.47 -24.46
N VAL A 363 4.13 -11.39 -23.80
CA VAL A 363 4.01 -12.80 -24.19
C VAL A 363 3.03 -12.98 -25.37
N ARG A 364 2.00 -12.13 -25.48
CA ARG A 364 1.03 -12.17 -26.60
C ARG A 364 1.58 -11.45 -27.83
N ARG A 365 2.57 -12.05 -28.49
CA ARG A 365 2.89 -11.70 -29.89
C ARG A 365 1.69 -12.05 -30.79
N PRO A 366 1.38 -11.23 -31.82
CA PRO A 366 0.40 -11.59 -32.83
C PRO A 366 0.92 -12.71 -33.74
N GLU A 367 -0.01 -13.52 -34.26
CA GLU A 367 0.20 -14.48 -35.36
C GLU A 367 0.35 -13.76 -36.72
#